data_AF-A0A9D1BZM1-F1
#
_entry.id   AF-A0A9D1BZM1-F1
#
_cell.length_a   1.000
_cell.length_b   1.000
_cell.length_c   1.000
_cell.angle_alpha   90.00
_cell.angle_beta   90.00
_cell.angle_gamma   90.00
#
_symmetry.space_group_name_H-M   'P 1'
#
loop_
_entity.id
_entity.type
_entity.pdbx_description
1 polymer ?
#
loop_
_entity_poly.entity_id
_entity_poly.type
_entity_poly.pdbx_seq_one_letter_code
_entity_poly.pdbx_strand_id
1 'polypeptide(L)'
;MILRWYLALQLFGLAALPLTLWLFRHLPGRGYSFARPLGLLVGGWLFWLLLTFGWLPNTAGAILVVLVLLAAVGLYLVFRSSDLSLPPRRHVLAVELLFIVAFAAWCAVRAHMPRIETAGGEKWMEIAFLNAVLRSPRFPPHDPWLSGFAISYYYFGYVMMGMLVRLSAVPSTIGFNLGIASLFALTCTGAYGLVYALLAREGEGKAAWGGLLGPLLVVLTGNLEGLLEVLHARGLFPASFWRWLDIRSINV
;
A
#
# COMPACT_ATOMS: atom_id res chain seq x y z
N MET A 1 10.39 -12.82 -7.97
CA MET A 1 10.21 -11.34 -7.93
C MET A 1 9.24 -10.93 -6.84
N ILE A 2 8.02 -11.50 -6.81
CA ILE A 2 7.01 -11.26 -5.76
C ILE A 2 7.56 -11.41 -4.35
N LEU A 3 8.29 -12.50 -4.05
CA LEU A 3 8.87 -12.72 -2.72
C LEU A 3 9.84 -11.60 -2.30
N ARG A 4 10.73 -11.15 -3.21
CA ARG A 4 11.68 -10.06 -2.92
C ARG A 4 10.95 -8.74 -2.63
N TRP A 5 9.88 -8.47 -3.36
CA TRP A 5 9.02 -7.31 -3.12
C TRP A 5 8.30 -7.40 -1.77
N TYR A 6 7.70 -8.57 -1.48
CA TYR A 6 7.06 -8.83 -0.20
C TYR A 6 8.03 -8.61 0.96
N LEU A 7 9.24 -9.19 0.91
CA LEU A 7 10.26 -9.00 1.94
C LEU A 7 10.71 -7.53 2.07
N ALA A 8 10.85 -6.80 0.96
CA ALA A 8 11.14 -5.36 1.01
C ALA A 8 10.03 -4.60 1.75
N LEU A 9 8.76 -4.93 1.49
CA LEU A 9 7.63 -4.30 2.16
C LEU A 9 7.56 -4.68 3.66
N GLN A 10 7.89 -5.93 4.01
CA GLN A 10 8.05 -6.35 5.40
C GLN A 10 9.13 -5.55 6.12
N LEU A 11 10.24 -5.22 5.44
CA LEU A 11 11.29 -4.41 6.02
C LEU A 11 10.80 -3.02 6.44
N PHE A 12 9.98 -2.35 5.63
CA PHE A 12 9.33 -1.09 6.01
C PHE A 12 8.40 -1.25 7.22
N GLY A 13 7.60 -2.32 7.23
CA GLY A 13 6.72 -2.63 8.35
C GLY A 13 7.49 -2.87 9.65
N LEU A 14 8.57 -3.65 9.60
CA LEU A 14 9.42 -3.93 10.77
C LEU A 14 10.16 -2.68 11.26
N ALA A 15 10.67 -1.85 10.35
CA ALA A 15 11.33 -0.60 10.70
C ALA A 15 10.40 0.37 11.43
N ALA A 16 9.14 0.45 11.01
CA ALA A 16 8.13 1.31 11.65
C ALA A 16 7.40 0.66 12.81
N LEU A 17 7.48 -0.66 13.00
CA LEU A 17 6.78 -1.38 14.04
C LEU A 17 6.95 -0.74 15.43
N PRO A 18 8.17 -0.48 15.95
CA PRO A 18 8.31 0.11 17.28
C PRO A 18 7.70 1.51 17.37
N LEU A 19 7.80 2.31 16.31
CA LEU A 19 7.14 3.62 16.24
C LEU A 19 5.61 3.49 16.28
N THR A 20 5.04 2.52 15.56
CA THR A 20 3.58 2.28 15.57
C THR A 20 3.08 1.77 16.92
N LEU A 21 3.83 0.88 17.57
CA LEU A 21 3.51 0.40 18.91
C LEU A 21 3.47 1.55 19.92
N TRP A 22 4.37 2.52 19.80
CA TRP A 22 4.41 3.71 20.65
C TRP A 22 3.28 4.71 20.32
N LEU A 23 3.11 5.05 19.04
CA LEU A 23 2.15 6.05 18.58
C LEU A 23 0.70 5.60 18.83
N PHE A 24 0.42 4.34 18.53
CA PHE A 24 -0.90 3.73 18.66
C PHE A 24 -1.01 2.85 19.90
N ARG A 25 -0.22 3.13 20.94
CA ARG A 25 -0.21 2.33 22.18
C ARG A 25 -1.60 2.24 22.82
N HIS A 26 -2.47 3.22 22.64
CA HIS A 26 -3.82 3.20 23.20
C HIS A 26 -4.84 2.44 22.34
N LEU A 27 -4.49 2.07 21.10
CA LEU A 27 -5.38 1.29 20.25
C LEU A 27 -5.32 -0.19 20.65
N PRO A 28 -6.45 -0.92 20.62
CA PRO A 28 -6.51 -2.34 20.95
C PRO A 28 -5.54 -3.21 20.13
N GLY A 29 -5.31 -2.87 18.86
CA GLY A 29 -4.37 -3.55 17.97
C GLY A 29 -2.92 -3.03 18.03
N ARG A 30 -2.62 -2.09 18.92
CA ARG A 30 -1.29 -1.45 19.12
C ARG A 30 -0.65 -0.91 17.84
N GLY A 31 -1.47 -0.58 16.85
CA GLY A 31 -1.02 -0.04 15.57
C GLY A 31 -0.39 -1.04 14.60
N TYR A 32 -0.43 -2.35 14.87
CA TYR A 32 0.22 -3.37 14.05
C TYR A 32 -0.24 -3.33 12.57
N SER A 33 -1.54 -3.14 12.34
CA SER A 33 -2.13 -2.97 10.99
C SER A 33 -1.56 -1.79 10.19
N PHE A 34 -1.02 -0.78 10.88
CA PHE A 34 -0.51 0.45 10.29
C PHE A 34 1.02 0.46 10.14
N ALA A 35 1.73 -0.59 10.61
CA ALA A 35 3.19 -0.64 10.57
C ALA A 35 3.75 -0.48 9.15
N ARG A 36 3.24 -1.26 8.18
CA ARG A 36 3.67 -1.18 6.77
C ARG A 36 3.38 0.17 6.10
N PRO A 37 2.12 0.69 6.11
CA PRO A 37 1.85 1.97 5.46
C PRO A 37 2.58 3.13 6.15
N LEU A 38 2.71 3.11 7.48
CA LEU A 38 3.45 4.15 8.21
C LEU A 38 4.95 4.07 7.93
N GLY A 39 5.51 2.87 7.79
CA GLY A 39 6.90 2.68 7.37
C GLY A 39 7.19 3.24 5.98
N LEU A 40 6.31 2.97 5.01
CA LEU A 40 6.41 3.55 3.68
C LEU A 40 6.26 5.07 3.71
N LEU A 41 5.29 5.59 4.46
CA LEU A 41 5.02 7.02 4.54
C LEU A 41 6.18 7.79 5.20
N VAL A 42 6.56 7.40 6.43
CA VAL A 42 7.60 8.10 7.20
C VAL A 42 8.97 7.83 6.61
N GLY A 43 9.28 6.58 6.27
CA GLY A 43 10.54 6.23 5.60
C GLY A 43 10.66 6.91 4.24
N GLY A 44 9.59 6.93 3.46
CA GLY A 44 9.54 7.63 2.17
C GLY A 44 9.73 9.13 2.32
N TRP A 45 9.09 9.74 3.31
CA TRP A 45 9.17 11.18 3.56
C TRP A 45 10.58 11.58 3.99
N LEU A 46 11.17 10.85 4.95
CA LEU A 46 12.55 11.06 5.37
C LEU A 46 13.53 10.87 4.22
N PHE A 47 13.38 9.79 3.43
CA PHE A 47 14.22 9.53 2.27
C PHE A 47 14.12 10.67 1.23
N TRP A 48 12.90 11.07 0.87
CA TRP A 48 12.65 12.17 -0.05
C TRP A 48 13.29 13.48 0.43
N LEU A 49 13.15 13.80 1.73
CA LEU A 49 13.70 15.01 2.32
C LEU A 49 15.24 15.03 2.26
N LEU A 50 15.88 13.93 2.67
CA LEU A 50 17.34 13.80 2.69
C LEU A 50 17.95 13.79 1.29
N LEU A 51 17.24 13.26 0.29
CA LEU A 51 17.64 13.34 -1.12
C LEU A 51 17.50 14.75 -1.68
N THR A 52 16.44 15.47 -1.30
CA THR A 52 16.18 16.84 -1.76
C THR A 52 17.21 17.82 -1.23
N PHE A 53 17.68 17.64 0.01
CA PHE A 53 18.79 18.41 0.57
C PHE A 53 20.18 17.95 0.11
N GLY A 54 20.27 16.85 -0.65
CA GLY A 54 21.54 16.31 -1.14
C GLY A 54 22.37 15.59 -0.09
N TRP A 55 21.80 15.22 1.07
CA TRP A 55 22.53 14.51 2.13
C TRP A 55 22.66 13.01 1.86
N LEU A 56 21.72 12.44 1.10
CA LEU A 56 21.74 11.04 0.69
C LEU A 56 21.58 10.89 -0.83
N PRO A 57 22.28 9.92 -1.46
CA PRO A 57 22.06 9.59 -2.86
C PRO A 57 20.86 8.66 -3.02
N ASN A 58 20.24 8.64 -4.21
CA ASN A 58 19.12 7.73 -4.50
C ASN A 58 19.57 6.27 -4.73
N THR A 59 19.92 5.58 -3.65
CA THR A 59 20.47 4.22 -3.65
C THR A 59 19.75 3.30 -2.67
N ALA A 60 19.88 1.98 -2.86
CA ALA A 60 19.34 1.00 -1.92
C ALA A 60 19.95 1.18 -0.50
N GLY A 61 21.25 1.47 -0.41
CA GLY A 61 21.93 1.72 0.85
C GLY A 61 21.36 2.93 1.60
N ALA A 62 21.09 4.04 0.91
CA ALA A 62 20.45 5.21 1.51
C ALA A 62 19.04 4.90 2.05
N ILE A 63 18.27 4.07 1.34
CA ILE A 63 16.97 3.61 1.84
C ILE A 63 17.15 2.81 3.15
N LEU A 64 18.10 1.88 3.20
CA LEU A 64 18.38 1.10 4.41
C LEU A 64 18.81 1.98 5.59
N VAL A 65 19.62 3.00 5.35
CA VAL A 65 20.00 4.00 6.38
C VAL A 65 18.76 4.66 6.96
N VAL A 66 17.83 5.13 6.12
CA VAL A 66 16.58 5.74 6.58
C VAL A 66 15.72 4.77 7.39
N LEU A 67 15.65 3.51 6.97
CA LEU A 67 14.89 2.49 7.72
C LEU A 67 15.53 2.16 9.08
N VAL A 68 16.86 2.13 9.16
CA VAL A 68 17.58 1.97 10.43
C VAL A 68 17.33 3.17 11.35
N LEU A 69 17.38 4.40 10.82
CA LEU A 69 17.07 5.60 11.60
C LEU A 69 15.63 5.58 12.12
N LEU A 70 14.67 5.21 11.27
CA LEU A 70 13.26 5.07 11.66
C LEU A 70 13.08 4.04 12.78
N ALA A 71 13.72 2.87 12.64
CA ALA A 71 13.70 1.82 13.66
C ALA A 71 14.35 2.29 14.97
N ALA A 72 15.51 2.96 14.90
CA ALA A 72 16.23 3.46 16.07
C ALA A 72 15.40 4.50 16.85
N VAL A 73 14.76 5.44 16.16
CA VAL A 73 13.85 6.41 16.78
C VAL A 73 12.66 5.71 17.42
N GLY A 74 12.03 4.77 16.71
CA GLY A 74 10.92 3.99 17.26
C GLY A 74 11.33 3.20 18.51
N LEU A 75 12.47 2.53 18.48
CA LEU A 75 12.99 1.76 19.62
C LEU A 75 13.30 2.67 20.81
N TYR A 76 13.95 3.82 20.58
CA TYR A 76 14.21 4.81 21.63
C TYR A 76 12.92 5.25 22.34
N LEU A 77 11.86 5.52 21.58
CA LEU A 77 10.55 5.92 22.12
C LEU A 77 9.89 4.77 22.92
N VAL A 78 10.02 3.54 22.43
CA VAL A 78 9.54 2.33 23.12
C VAL A 78 10.27 2.14 24.46
N PHE A 79 11.59 2.24 24.47
CA PHE A 79 12.39 2.09 25.71
C PHE A 79 12.10 3.17 26.77
N ARG A 80 11.60 4.33 26.36
CA ARG A 80 11.23 5.44 27.26
C ARG A 80 9.81 5.32 27.82
N SER A 81 9.00 4.37 27.34
CA SER A 81 7.58 4.26 27.70
C SER A 81 7.34 3.05 28.60
N SER A 82 6.70 3.27 29.75
CA SER A 82 6.32 2.22 30.71
C SER A 82 5.12 1.38 30.26
N ASP A 83 4.23 1.96 29.44
CA ASP A 83 2.88 1.42 29.21
C ASP A 83 2.74 0.73 27.85
N LEU A 84 3.79 0.06 27.39
CA LEU A 84 3.75 -0.71 26.16
C LEU A 84 3.28 -2.14 26.39
N SER A 85 2.42 -2.60 25.50
CA SER A 85 2.02 -4.00 25.41
C SER A 85 2.01 -4.44 23.95
N LEU A 86 2.17 -5.75 23.76
CA LEU A 86 2.17 -6.35 22.44
C LEU A 86 0.74 -6.44 21.88
N PRO A 87 0.59 -6.37 20.55
CA PRO A 87 -0.71 -6.59 19.92
C PRO A 87 -1.20 -8.02 20.19
N PRO A 88 -2.53 -8.24 20.29
CA PRO A 88 -3.08 -9.58 20.46
C PRO A 88 -2.66 -10.50 19.32
N ARG A 89 -2.25 -11.74 19.63
CA ARG A 89 -1.75 -12.71 18.64
C ARG A 89 -2.77 -12.98 17.53
N ARG A 90 -4.06 -13.09 17.88
CA ARG A 90 -5.14 -13.30 16.92
C ARG A 90 -5.29 -12.12 15.96
N HIS A 91 -5.15 -10.90 16.47
CA HIS A 91 -5.17 -9.69 15.63
C HIS A 91 -3.98 -9.68 14.66
N VAL A 92 -2.77 -9.97 15.14
CA VAL A 92 -1.56 -10.08 14.30
C VAL A 92 -1.77 -11.11 13.19
N LEU A 93 -2.20 -12.33 13.54
CA LEU A 93 -2.44 -13.40 12.56
C LEU A 93 -3.51 -13.01 11.54
N ALA A 94 -4.58 -12.34 11.96
CA ALA A 94 -5.63 -11.87 11.06
C ALA A 94 -5.10 -10.80 10.09
N VAL A 95 -4.30 -9.84 10.57
CA VAL A 95 -3.66 -8.81 9.71
C VAL A 95 -2.70 -9.45 8.71
N GLU A 96 -1.83 -10.36 9.15
CA GLU A 96 -0.87 -11.02 8.26
C GLU A 96 -1.57 -11.89 7.21
N LEU A 97 -2.57 -12.68 7.62
CA LEU A 97 -3.34 -13.52 6.70
C LEU A 97 -4.09 -12.66 5.68
N LEU A 98 -4.78 -11.61 6.15
CA LEU A 98 -5.51 -10.68 5.29
C LEU A 98 -4.55 -9.99 4.30
N PHE A 99 -3.40 -9.54 4.77
CA PHE A 99 -2.38 -8.92 3.90
C PHE A 99 -1.91 -9.89 2.82
N ILE A 100 -1.50 -11.10 3.20
CA ILE A 100 -0.98 -12.12 2.27
C ILE A 100 -2.05 -12.49 1.24
N VAL A 101 -3.28 -12.75 1.68
CA VAL A 101 -4.39 -13.13 0.80
C VAL A 101 -4.72 -11.98 -0.15
N ALA A 102 -4.89 -10.75 0.35
CA ALA A 102 -5.20 -9.58 -0.48
C ALA A 102 -4.08 -9.27 -1.47
N PHE A 103 -2.81 -9.34 -1.04
CA PHE A 103 -1.66 -9.12 -1.89
C PHE A 103 -1.54 -10.17 -2.98
N ALA A 104 -1.69 -11.46 -2.64
CA ALA A 104 -1.63 -12.56 -3.59
C ALA A 104 -2.80 -12.50 -4.59
N ALA A 105 -4.01 -12.22 -4.11
CA ALA A 105 -5.19 -12.06 -4.97
C ALA A 105 -4.99 -10.92 -5.98
N TRP A 106 -4.50 -9.76 -5.53
CA TRP A 106 -4.30 -8.64 -6.45
C TRP A 106 -3.09 -8.82 -7.37
N CYS A 107 -2.06 -9.55 -6.93
CA CYS A 107 -0.99 -10.00 -7.82
C CYS A 107 -1.56 -10.89 -8.94
N ALA A 108 -2.48 -11.81 -8.63
CA ALA A 108 -3.13 -12.65 -9.63
C ALA A 108 -3.96 -11.82 -10.61
N VAL A 109 -4.74 -10.84 -10.14
CA VAL A 109 -5.49 -9.91 -11.00
C VAL A 109 -4.53 -9.15 -11.94
N ARG A 110 -3.47 -8.56 -11.39
CA ARG A 110 -2.48 -7.82 -12.18
C ARG A 110 -1.69 -8.71 -13.14
N ALA A 111 -1.49 -9.99 -12.84
CA ALA A 111 -0.84 -10.94 -13.74
C ALA A 111 -1.67 -11.22 -15.01
N HIS A 112 -3.00 -11.17 -14.92
CA HIS A 112 -3.90 -11.35 -16.08
C HIS A 112 -4.04 -10.06 -16.91
N MET A 113 -3.82 -8.89 -16.30
CA MET A 113 -3.86 -7.59 -16.99
C MET A 113 -2.63 -6.72 -16.66
N PRO A 114 -1.40 -7.19 -16.97
CA PRO A 114 -0.17 -6.53 -16.54
C PRO A 114 0.20 -5.33 -17.40
N ARG A 115 -0.46 -5.19 -18.55
CA ARG A 115 -0.15 -4.21 -19.58
C ARG A 115 -0.28 -2.79 -19.04
N ILE A 116 0.74 -1.99 -19.32
CA ILE A 116 0.79 -0.56 -19.02
C ILE A 116 0.51 0.14 -20.34
N GLU A 117 -0.77 0.36 -20.61
CA GLU A 117 -1.26 0.89 -21.88
C GLU A 117 -1.60 2.37 -21.74
N THR A 118 -1.59 3.08 -22.87
CA THR A 118 -2.08 4.46 -22.97
C THR A 118 -3.61 4.51 -22.90
N ALA A 119 -4.29 3.42 -23.29
CA ALA A 119 -5.73 3.25 -23.13
C ALA A 119 -6.09 3.23 -21.63
N GLY A 120 -6.90 4.19 -21.18
CA GLY A 120 -7.23 4.39 -19.76
C GLY A 120 -6.44 5.51 -19.06
N GLY A 121 -5.61 6.27 -19.80
CA GLY A 121 -5.06 7.56 -19.35
C GLY A 121 -3.78 7.45 -18.50
N GLU A 122 -3.94 7.61 -17.18
CA GLU A 122 -2.88 8.01 -16.26
C GLU A 122 -1.71 7.01 -16.14
N LYS A 123 -1.92 5.72 -16.42
CA LYS A 123 -0.92 4.65 -16.25
C LYS A 123 0.41 4.92 -16.97
N TRP A 124 0.34 5.55 -18.13
CA TRP A 124 1.55 5.89 -18.90
C TRP A 124 2.36 6.99 -18.22
N MET A 125 1.69 7.98 -17.64
CA MET A 125 2.33 9.02 -16.82
C MET A 125 2.91 8.41 -15.54
N GLU A 126 2.15 7.55 -14.86
CA GLU A 126 2.57 6.94 -13.60
C GLU A 126 3.87 6.13 -13.76
N ILE A 127 3.99 5.32 -14.82
CA ILE A 127 5.22 4.56 -15.09
C ILE A 127 6.37 5.49 -15.52
N ALA A 128 6.10 6.59 -16.22
CA ALA A 128 7.10 7.58 -16.58
C ALA A 128 7.67 8.26 -15.32
N PHE A 129 6.81 8.64 -14.37
CA PHE A 129 7.23 9.27 -13.11
C PHE A 129 7.98 8.28 -12.22
N LEU A 130 7.54 7.03 -12.14
CA LEU A 130 8.30 5.97 -11.46
C LEU A 130 9.69 5.79 -12.06
N ASN A 131 9.81 5.77 -13.39
CA ASN A 131 11.11 5.67 -14.05
C ASN A 131 11.97 6.92 -13.83
N ALA A 132 11.39 8.12 -13.84
CA ALA A 132 12.09 9.37 -13.53
C ALA A 132 12.67 9.33 -12.10
N VAL A 133 11.86 8.96 -11.12
CA VAL A 133 12.29 8.72 -9.73
C VAL A 133 13.44 7.72 -9.64
N LEU A 134 13.37 6.61 -10.37
CA LEU A 134 14.39 5.55 -10.32
C LEU A 134 15.71 5.96 -11.00
N ARG A 135 15.64 6.81 -12.02
CA ARG A 135 16.81 7.24 -12.81
C ARG A 135 17.47 8.49 -12.25
N SER A 136 16.77 9.29 -11.46
CA SER A 136 17.32 10.52 -10.87
C SER A 136 18.31 10.21 -9.74
N PRO A 137 19.60 10.61 -9.85
CA PRO A 137 20.59 10.39 -8.79
C PRO A 137 20.33 11.25 -7.54
N ARG A 138 19.75 12.43 -7.78
CA ARG A 138 19.43 13.49 -6.79
C ARG A 138 18.05 14.06 -7.08
N PHE A 139 17.43 14.65 -6.07
CA PHE A 139 16.07 15.18 -6.17
C PHE A 139 16.09 16.71 -6.26
N PRO A 140 15.05 17.33 -6.87
CA PRO A 140 13.84 16.70 -7.41
C PRO A 140 14.07 15.89 -8.71
N PRO A 141 13.23 14.87 -9.01
CA PRO A 141 13.40 14.06 -10.22
C PRO A 141 13.18 14.86 -11.51
N HIS A 142 13.82 14.43 -12.60
CA HIS A 142 13.67 15.06 -13.90
C HIS A 142 12.25 14.86 -14.45
N ASP A 143 11.69 15.90 -15.06
CA ASP A 143 10.39 15.81 -15.72
C ASP A 143 10.50 15.00 -17.03
N PRO A 144 9.74 13.90 -17.18
CA PRO A 144 9.78 13.09 -18.41
C PRO A 144 9.11 13.80 -19.60
N TRP A 145 8.35 14.87 -19.37
CA TRP A 145 7.61 15.62 -20.40
C TRP A 145 8.28 16.96 -20.75
N LEU A 146 9.04 17.54 -19.83
CA LEU A 146 9.70 18.83 -20.01
C LEU A 146 11.20 18.73 -19.74
N SER A 147 11.96 18.45 -20.81
CA SER A 147 13.41 18.26 -20.75
C SER A 147 14.12 19.45 -20.09
N GLY A 148 15.02 19.15 -19.15
CA GLY A 148 15.79 20.15 -18.39
C GLY A 148 15.12 20.64 -17.11
N PHE A 149 13.86 20.28 -16.88
CA PHE A 149 13.10 20.69 -15.69
C PHE A 149 12.85 19.53 -14.74
N ALA A 150 12.37 19.85 -13.55
CA ALA A 150 11.95 18.89 -12.54
C ALA A 150 10.44 18.66 -12.60
N ILE A 151 9.97 17.49 -12.15
CA ILE A 151 8.53 17.16 -12.12
C ILE A 151 7.76 18.23 -11.33
N SER A 152 6.86 18.94 -12.01
CA SER A 152 5.96 19.93 -11.40
C SER A 152 4.59 19.32 -11.05
N TYR A 153 4.63 18.19 -10.32
CA TYR A 153 3.42 17.43 -9.94
C TYR A 153 3.66 16.63 -8.65
N TYR A 154 2.59 16.11 -8.05
CA TYR A 154 2.68 15.23 -6.88
C TYR A 154 3.30 13.88 -7.26
N TYR A 155 4.59 13.68 -6.94
CA TYR A 155 5.31 12.45 -7.28
C TYR A 155 5.69 11.56 -6.07
N PHE A 156 5.30 11.95 -4.86
CA PHE A 156 5.72 11.27 -3.63
C PHE A 156 5.30 9.79 -3.56
N GLY A 157 4.13 9.44 -4.10
CA GLY A 157 3.71 8.04 -4.25
C GLY A 157 4.69 7.20 -5.05
N TYR A 158 5.24 7.76 -6.14
CA TYR A 158 6.25 7.09 -6.96
C TYR A 158 7.61 6.99 -6.26
N VAL A 159 7.91 7.88 -5.31
CA VAL A 159 9.10 7.75 -4.44
C VAL A 159 8.95 6.52 -3.55
N MET A 160 7.82 6.37 -2.87
CA MET A 160 7.56 5.20 -2.02
C MET A 160 7.64 3.89 -2.82
N MET A 161 7.00 3.84 -3.99
CA MET A 161 7.07 2.65 -4.86
C MET A 161 8.47 2.45 -5.44
N GLY A 162 9.17 3.53 -5.80
CA GLY A 162 10.55 3.50 -6.30
C GLY A 162 11.52 2.93 -5.27
N MET A 163 11.33 3.21 -3.98
CA MET A 163 12.13 2.61 -2.91
C MET A 163 11.93 1.08 -2.85
N LEU A 164 10.69 0.61 -2.95
CA LEU A 164 10.37 -0.82 -3.00
C LEU A 164 10.94 -1.48 -4.26
N VAL A 165 10.83 -0.85 -5.43
CA VAL A 165 11.45 -1.33 -6.68
C VAL A 165 12.95 -1.50 -6.51
N ARG A 166 13.62 -0.49 -5.94
CA ARG A 166 15.07 -0.47 -5.78
C ARG A 166 15.54 -1.53 -4.78
N LEU A 167 14.89 -1.66 -3.62
CA LEU A 167 15.23 -2.68 -2.61
C LEU A 167 14.96 -4.10 -3.09
N SER A 168 13.87 -4.32 -3.83
CA SER A 168 13.51 -5.65 -4.31
C SER A 168 14.26 -6.07 -5.58
N ALA A 169 14.99 -5.15 -6.22
CA ALA A 169 15.73 -5.35 -7.46
C ALA A 169 14.86 -6.01 -8.55
N VAL A 170 13.69 -5.41 -8.81
CA VAL A 170 12.76 -5.81 -9.87
C VAL A 170 12.69 -4.74 -10.97
N PRO A 171 12.39 -5.12 -12.23
CA PRO A 171 12.10 -4.15 -13.28
C PRO A 171 10.96 -3.21 -12.89
N SER A 172 11.02 -1.94 -13.28
CA SER A 172 10.02 -0.93 -12.92
C SER A 172 8.61 -1.29 -13.40
N THR A 173 8.46 -1.96 -14.53
CA THR A 173 7.17 -2.44 -15.05
C THR A 173 6.53 -3.51 -14.18
N ILE A 174 7.34 -4.39 -13.59
CA ILE A 174 6.89 -5.41 -12.64
C ILE A 174 6.61 -4.74 -11.29
N GLY A 175 7.52 -3.86 -10.85
CA GLY A 175 7.37 -3.07 -9.65
C GLY A 175 6.10 -2.21 -9.61
N PHE A 176 5.72 -1.62 -10.74
CA PHE A 176 4.48 -0.88 -10.90
C PHE A 176 3.25 -1.75 -10.57
N ASN A 177 3.19 -2.95 -11.15
CA ASN A 177 2.12 -3.91 -10.91
C ASN A 177 2.09 -4.41 -9.46
N LEU A 178 3.27 -4.69 -8.88
CA LEU A 178 3.39 -5.10 -7.47
C LEU A 178 3.04 -3.94 -6.52
N GLY A 179 3.35 -2.70 -6.89
CA GLY A 179 2.94 -1.49 -6.17
C GLY A 179 1.43 -1.37 -6.07
N ILE A 180 0.71 -1.59 -7.17
CA ILE A 180 -0.76 -1.62 -7.17
C ILE A 180 -1.28 -2.72 -6.24
N ALA A 181 -0.70 -3.93 -6.29
CA ALA A 181 -1.07 -5.03 -5.39
C ALA A 181 -0.78 -4.72 -3.93
N SER A 182 0.32 -4.02 -3.64
CA SER A 182 0.64 -3.54 -2.31
C SER A 182 -0.35 -2.49 -1.82
N LEU A 183 -0.72 -1.51 -2.64
CA LEU A 183 -1.73 -0.52 -2.27
C LEU A 183 -3.05 -1.18 -1.91
N PHE A 184 -3.51 -2.14 -2.71
CA PHE A 184 -4.72 -2.91 -2.42
C PHE A 184 -4.63 -3.63 -1.05
N ALA A 185 -3.54 -4.37 -0.82
CA ALA A 185 -3.36 -5.11 0.42
C ALA A 185 -3.24 -4.19 1.65
N LEU A 186 -2.52 -3.07 1.53
CA LEU A 186 -2.35 -2.07 2.58
C LEU A 186 -3.68 -1.38 2.92
N THR A 187 -4.50 -1.07 1.91
CA THR A 187 -5.85 -0.54 2.12
C THR A 187 -6.74 -1.53 2.86
N CYS A 188 -6.73 -2.82 2.46
CA CYS A 188 -7.45 -3.86 3.19
C CYS A 188 -7.00 -3.92 4.66
N THR A 189 -5.71 -4.05 4.94
CA THR A 189 -5.25 -4.19 6.33
C THR A 189 -5.43 -2.91 7.16
N GLY A 190 -5.30 -1.74 6.54
CA GLY A 190 -5.55 -0.45 7.19
C GLY A 190 -7.02 -0.29 7.58
N ALA A 191 -7.94 -0.58 6.65
CA ALA A 191 -9.38 -0.53 6.92
C ALA A 191 -9.79 -1.56 7.98
N TYR A 192 -9.25 -2.78 7.91
CA TYR A 192 -9.47 -3.81 8.92
C TYR A 192 -9.00 -3.34 10.30
N GLY A 193 -7.79 -2.78 10.40
CA GLY A 193 -7.22 -2.28 11.66
C GLY A 193 -8.07 -1.20 12.31
N LEU A 194 -8.62 -0.29 11.50
CA LEU A 194 -9.51 0.77 11.98
C LEU A 194 -10.81 0.19 12.54
N VAL A 195 -11.50 -0.67 11.79
CA VAL A 195 -12.78 -1.26 12.23
C VAL A 195 -12.57 -2.19 13.43
N TYR A 196 -11.47 -2.95 13.44
CA TYR A 196 -11.07 -3.75 14.60
C TYR A 196 -10.94 -2.88 15.85
N ALA A 197 -10.29 -1.72 15.76
CA ALA A 197 -10.12 -0.82 16.90
C ALA A 197 -11.46 -0.29 17.43
N LEU A 198 -12.43 -0.02 16.54
CA LEU A 198 -13.78 0.42 16.93
C LEU A 198 -14.58 -0.68 17.65
N LEU A 199 -14.44 -1.94 17.20
CA LEU A 199 -15.22 -3.07 17.72
C LEU A 199 -14.56 -3.80 18.89
N ALA A 200 -13.31 -3.48 19.23
CA ALA A 200 -12.57 -4.20 20.28
C ALA A 200 -13.25 -4.20 21.65
N ARG A 201 -14.03 -3.16 21.97
CA ARG A 201 -14.77 -3.06 23.24
C ARG A 201 -15.88 -4.10 23.37
N GLU A 202 -16.37 -4.62 22.24
CA GLU A 202 -17.40 -5.67 22.17
C GLU A 202 -16.84 -7.09 22.33
N GLY A 203 -15.51 -7.23 22.40
CA GLY A 203 -14.78 -8.48 22.55
C GLY A 203 -13.93 -8.84 21.32
N GLU A 204 -12.78 -9.47 21.57
CA GLU A 204 -11.76 -9.76 20.55
C GLU A 204 -12.30 -10.60 19.37
N GLY A 205 -13.20 -11.55 19.65
CA GLY A 205 -13.81 -12.38 18.61
C GLY A 205 -14.72 -11.59 17.66
N LYS A 206 -15.55 -10.68 18.20
CA LYS A 206 -16.40 -9.80 17.40
C LYS A 206 -15.57 -8.80 16.62
N ALA A 207 -14.52 -8.24 17.23
CA ALA A 207 -13.62 -7.32 16.55
C ALA A 207 -12.86 -7.96 15.40
N ALA A 208 -12.39 -9.20 15.55
CA ALA A 208 -11.70 -9.93 14.50
C ALA A 208 -12.59 -10.20 13.28
N TRP A 209 -13.84 -10.61 13.50
CA TRP A 209 -14.78 -10.86 12.40
C TRP A 209 -15.38 -9.57 11.83
N GLY A 210 -15.86 -8.69 12.70
CA GLY A 210 -16.44 -7.41 12.30
C GLY A 210 -15.42 -6.47 11.64
N GLY A 211 -14.13 -6.60 11.97
CA GLY A 211 -13.03 -5.89 11.29
C GLY A 211 -13.02 -6.11 9.78
N LEU A 212 -13.46 -7.28 9.29
CA LEU A 212 -13.52 -7.59 7.86
C LEU A 212 -14.56 -6.74 7.10
N LEU A 213 -15.48 -6.08 7.81
CA LEU A 213 -16.38 -5.10 7.20
C LEU A 213 -15.62 -3.89 6.64
N GLY A 214 -14.46 -3.54 7.22
CA GLY A 214 -13.63 -2.44 6.73
C GLY A 214 -13.17 -2.64 5.28
N PRO A 215 -12.39 -3.70 4.99
CA PRO A 215 -12.01 -4.04 3.61
C PRO A 215 -13.22 -4.20 2.67
N LEU A 216 -14.29 -4.86 3.13
CA LEU A 216 -15.50 -5.07 2.34
C LEU A 216 -16.10 -3.73 1.88
N LEU A 217 -16.27 -2.79 2.79
CA LEU A 217 -16.88 -1.49 2.52
C LEU A 217 -15.96 -0.51 1.79
N VAL A 218 -14.65 -0.59 1.99
CA VAL A 218 -13.70 0.36 1.35
C VAL A 218 -13.31 -0.10 -0.04
N VAL A 219 -13.14 -1.41 -0.23
CA VAL A 219 -12.51 -1.96 -1.44
C VAL A 219 -13.53 -2.60 -2.37
N LEU A 220 -14.59 -3.23 -1.86
CA LEU A 220 -15.51 -4.02 -2.70
C LEU A 220 -16.79 -3.26 -3.08
N THR A 221 -17.44 -2.55 -2.15
CA THR A 221 -18.74 -1.91 -2.43
C THR A 221 -18.66 -0.80 -3.49
N GLY A 222 -17.52 -0.12 -3.60
CA GLY A 222 -17.28 0.89 -4.64
C GLY A 222 -17.01 0.32 -6.04
N ASN A 223 -16.87 -1.00 -6.17
CA ASN A 223 -16.46 -1.69 -7.41
C ASN A 223 -17.49 -2.73 -7.88
N LEU A 224 -18.76 -2.61 -7.46
CA LEU A 224 -19.80 -3.58 -7.77
C LEU A 224 -20.20 -3.61 -9.26
N GLU A 225 -19.97 -2.54 -10.00
CA GLU A 225 -20.25 -2.48 -11.44
C GLU A 225 -19.53 -3.60 -12.21
N GLY A 226 -18.24 -3.82 -11.96
CA GLY A 226 -17.50 -4.89 -12.64
C GLY A 226 -18.04 -6.29 -12.32
N LEU A 227 -18.57 -6.53 -11.11
CA LEU A 227 -19.26 -7.78 -10.79
C LEU A 227 -20.56 -7.90 -11.59
N LEU A 228 -21.33 -6.83 -11.66
CA LEU A 228 -22.60 -6.78 -12.39
C LEU A 228 -22.40 -7.00 -13.90
N GLU A 229 -21.36 -6.40 -14.49
CA GLU A 229 -20.96 -6.65 -15.89
C GLU A 229 -20.65 -8.13 -16.15
N VAL A 230 -19.91 -8.78 -15.24
CA VAL A 230 -19.60 -10.22 -15.36
C VAL A 230 -20.86 -11.09 -15.26
N LEU A 231 -21.79 -10.75 -14.35
CA LEU A 231 -23.05 -11.46 -14.20
C LEU A 231 -23.93 -11.29 -15.44
N HIS A 232 -24.01 -10.07 -15.98
CA HIS A 232 -24.73 -9.77 -17.22
C HIS A 232 -24.14 -10.53 -18.41
N ALA A 233 -22.81 -10.49 -18.59
CA ALA A 233 -22.11 -11.18 -19.67
C ALA A 233 -22.29 -12.71 -19.63
N ARG A 234 -22.56 -13.28 -18.44
CA ARG A 234 -22.89 -14.70 -18.27
C ARG A 234 -24.37 -15.03 -18.51
N GLY A 235 -25.19 -14.05 -18.89
CA GLY A 235 -26.62 -14.21 -19.13
C GLY A 235 -27.42 -14.50 -17.86
N LEU A 236 -26.92 -14.11 -16.69
CA LEU A 236 -27.63 -14.26 -15.43
C LEU A 236 -28.67 -13.14 -15.30
N PHE A 237 -29.81 -13.44 -14.68
CA PHE A 237 -30.96 -12.53 -14.48
C PHE A 237 -31.72 -12.11 -15.76
N PRO A 238 -33.04 -11.86 -15.67
CA PRO A 238 -33.85 -11.48 -16.82
C PRO A 238 -33.55 -10.05 -17.31
N ALA A 239 -33.82 -9.77 -18.59
CA ALA A 239 -33.64 -8.43 -19.17
C ALA A 239 -34.43 -7.31 -18.46
N SER A 240 -35.48 -7.64 -17.70
CA SER A 240 -36.19 -6.67 -16.86
C SER A 240 -35.36 -6.21 -15.66
N PHE A 241 -34.55 -7.09 -15.08
CA PHE A 241 -33.66 -6.78 -13.97
C PHE A 241 -32.57 -5.77 -14.39
N TRP A 242 -31.92 -6.03 -15.53
CA TRP A 242 -30.87 -5.14 -16.06
C TRP A 242 -31.41 -3.77 -16.46
N ARG A 243 -32.58 -3.73 -17.11
CA ARG A 243 -33.29 -2.47 -17.40
C ARG A 243 -33.66 -1.69 -16.14
N TRP A 244 -34.10 -2.37 -15.08
CA TRP A 244 -34.38 -1.71 -13.79
C TRP A 244 -33.12 -1.15 -13.14
N LEU A 245 -31.99 -1.86 -13.25
CA LEU A 245 -30.71 -1.47 -12.67
C LEU A 245 -30.11 -0.22 -13.35
N ASP A 246 -30.52 0.06 -14.60
CA ASP A 246 -30.21 1.27 -15.38
C ASP A 246 -28.71 1.66 -15.44
N ILE A 247 -27.82 0.68 -15.52
CA ILE A 247 -26.38 0.91 -15.69
C ILE A 247 -26.08 1.11 -17.18
N ARG A 248 -25.62 2.32 -17.55
CA ARG A 248 -25.36 2.72 -18.94
C ARG A 248 -24.43 1.78 -19.72
N SER A 249 -23.42 1.18 -19.07
CA SER A 249 -22.46 0.26 -19.71
C SER A 249 -23.04 -1.14 -19.96
N ILE A 250 -24.12 -1.53 -19.26
CA ILE A 250 -24.70 -2.87 -19.29
C ILE A 250 -25.93 -2.95 -20.21
N ASN A 251 -26.72 -1.88 -20.28
CA ASN A 251 -28.01 -1.85 -21.00
C ASN A 251 -27.93 -1.54 -22.51
N VAL A 252 -26.73 -1.56 -23.10
CA VAL A 252 -26.47 -1.30 -24.53
C VAL A 252 -26.33 -2.60 -25.29
#